data_AF-A0A846YRF6-F1
#
_entry.id   AF-A0A846YRF6-F1
#
_cell.length_a   1.000
_cell.length_b   1.000
_cell.length_c   1.000
_cell.angle_alpha   90.00
_cell.angle_beta   90.00
_cell.angle_gamma   90.00
#
_symmetry.space_group_name_H-M   'P 1'
#
loop_
_entity.id
_entity.type
_entity.pdbx_description
1 polymer ?
#
loop_
_entity_poly.entity_id
_entity_poly.type
_entity_poly.pdbx_seq_one_letter_code
_entity_poly.pdbx_strand_id
1 'polypeptide(L)'
;MSGGTEGRGTIALSADVRRQLHLVELAGHLPRLKILLDDLSRVDIAAIRARDLTPPARLVRVLHKITAENTSLGHDLQPFLADLSALSTDDLWRVFEYVFLEGDTGLEDLQAVLDQLGPRVKEVAVTTAERLRAEGRAEGEARVLLKLLAAKFGTLPAAVVDRVRSGSTDELEVWTPRVLTVNTLNEIFGPA
;
A
#
# COMPACT_ATOMS: atom_id res chain seq x y z
N MET A 1 5.93 44.05 -16.75
CA MET A 1 4.91 43.08 -17.22
C MET A 1 5.65 41.80 -17.60
N SER A 2 5.22 40.58 -17.28
CA SER A 2 4.16 40.09 -16.38
C SER A 2 4.32 38.58 -16.15
N GLY A 3 3.76 38.02 -15.06
CA GLY A 3 3.37 36.59 -14.97
C GLY A 3 4.37 35.57 -14.38
N GLY A 4 3.86 34.64 -13.56
CA GLY A 4 4.56 33.46 -13.01
C GLY A 4 3.86 32.86 -11.77
N THR A 5 3.77 31.51 -11.67
CA THR A 5 2.81 30.76 -10.80
C THR A 5 3.41 29.93 -9.64
N GLU A 6 2.69 29.88 -8.51
CA GLU A 6 2.45 28.74 -7.54
C GLU A 6 3.58 27.88 -6.89
N GLY A 7 3.25 27.08 -5.83
CA GLY A 7 4.10 25.96 -5.32
C GLY A 7 4.43 25.68 -3.81
N ARG A 8 3.63 26.02 -2.75
CA ARG A 8 3.88 25.58 -1.32
C ARG A 8 4.24 24.09 -1.22
N GLY A 9 4.95 23.57 -0.20
CA GLY A 9 5.34 24.07 1.13
C GLY A 9 4.64 23.24 2.25
N THR A 10 5.29 22.76 3.31
CA THR A 10 6.73 22.63 3.67
C THR A 10 6.85 21.63 4.84
N ILE A 11 7.91 20.81 4.86
CA ILE A 11 8.22 19.83 5.92
C ILE A 11 8.39 20.51 7.28
N ALA A 12 7.86 19.93 8.36
CA ALA A 12 7.90 20.49 9.71
C ALA A 12 9.31 20.42 10.35
N LEU A 13 10.15 21.39 10.03
CA LEU A 13 11.50 21.54 10.60
C LEU A 13 11.44 21.97 12.08
N SER A 14 12.35 21.38 12.88
CA SER A 14 12.48 21.63 14.32
C SER A 14 12.85 23.10 14.62
N ALA A 15 12.62 23.53 15.87
CA ALA A 15 12.80 24.91 16.28
C ALA A 15 14.23 25.46 16.10
N ASP A 16 15.25 24.58 16.11
CA ASP A 16 16.64 24.99 15.86
C ASP A 16 16.96 25.21 14.39
N VAL A 17 16.40 24.39 13.48
CA VAL A 17 16.60 24.61 12.04
C VAL A 17 15.93 25.92 11.59
N ARG A 18 14.83 26.34 12.24
CA ARG A 18 14.20 27.65 12.00
C ARG A 18 15.09 28.85 12.42
N ARG A 19 16.08 28.65 13.30
CA ARG A 19 17.01 29.71 13.73
C ARG A 19 18.25 29.83 12.85
N GLN A 20 18.64 28.79 12.11
CA GLN A 20 19.83 28.81 11.24
C GLN A 20 19.52 29.12 9.77
N LEU A 21 18.27 29.00 9.31
CA LEU A 21 17.88 29.43 7.97
C LEU A 21 17.59 30.93 7.93
N HIS A 22 18.25 31.65 7.02
CA HIS A 22 17.97 33.04 6.65
C HIS A 22 16.59 33.17 5.95
N LEU A 23 15.51 32.94 6.72
CA LEU A 23 14.12 32.91 6.23
C LEU A 23 13.67 34.21 5.56
N VAL A 24 14.32 35.34 5.88
CA VAL A 24 14.03 36.66 5.29
C VAL A 24 14.47 36.73 3.82
N GLU A 25 15.62 36.17 3.47
CA GLU A 25 16.14 36.16 2.09
C GLU A 25 15.33 35.19 1.21
N LEU A 26 14.95 34.04 1.77
CA LEU A 26 14.10 33.06 1.08
C LEU A 26 12.63 33.49 0.97
N ALA A 27 12.14 34.45 1.76
CA ALA A 27 10.72 34.84 1.79
C ALA A 27 10.18 35.34 0.44
N GLY A 28 11.03 35.92 -0.41
CA GLY A 28 10.67 36.32 -1.79
C GLY A 28 10.62 35.17 -2.79
N HIS A 29 11.29 34.06 -2.49
CA HIS A 29 11.39 32.86 -3.33
C HIS A 29 10.50 31.72 -2.85
N LEU A 30 9.95 31.80 -1.63
CA LEU A 30 9.00 30.81 -1.10
C LEU A 30 7.64 30.94 -1.81
N PRO A 31 7.19 29.90 -2.52
CA PRO A 31 5.97 29.96 -3.31
C PRO A 31 4.68 30.01 -2.46
N ARG A 32 3.74 30.86 -2.88
CA ARG A 32 2.46 31.09 -2.21
C ARG A 32 1.30 30.37 -2.91
N LEU A 33 1.16 29.06 -2.74
CA LEU A 33 -0.12 28.37 -3.05
C LEU A 33 -1.26 28.92 -2.18
N LYS A 34 -2.50 28.61 -2.60
CA LYS A 34 -3.66 28.47 -1.72
C LYS A 34 -3.99 26.99 -1.64
N ILE A 35 -4.11 26.44 -0.43
CA ILE A 35 -4.54 25.04 -0.24
C ILE A 35 -6.07 25.03 -0.23
N LEU A 36 -6.66 24.21 -1.10
CA LEU A 36 -8.05 23.80 -1.00
C LEU A 36 -8.07 22.43 -0.34
N LEU A 37 -8.76 22.29 0.79
CA LEU A 37 -9.00 21.00 1.44
C LEU A 37 -10.42 20.53 1.06
N ASP A 38 -10.50 19.40 0.39
CA ASP A 38 -11.75 18.81 -0.10
C ASP A 38 -12.14 17.64 0.83
N ASP A 39 -12.98 17.94 1.82
CA ASP A 39 -13.38 17.02 2.88
C ASP A 39 -14.38 15.96 2.37
N LEU A 40 -13.85 14.83 1.89
CA LEU A 40 -14.64 13.72 1.36
C LEU A 40 -15.53 13.05 2.41
N SER A 41 -15.31 13.25 3.71
CA SER A 41 -16.17 12.66 4.75
C SER A 41 -17.61 13.18 4.64
N ARG A 42 -17.78 14.45 4.24
CA ARG A 42 -19.06 15.16 4.13
C ARG A 42 -19.70 15.13 2.75
N VAL A 43 -18.99 14.63 1.74
CA VAL A 43 -19.49 14.56 0.35
C VAL A 43 -20.06 13.16 0.12
N ASP A 44 -21.29 13.07 -0.37
CA ASP A 44 -21.89 11.79 -0.73
C ASP A 44 -21.31 11.24 -2.06
N ILE A 45 -21.50 9.93 -2.30
CA ILE A 45 -20.92 9.24 -3.45
C ILE A 45 -21.51 9.75 -4.77
N ALA A 46 -22.78 10.14 -4.81
CA ALA A 46 -23.42 10.67 -6.02
C ALA A 46 -22.86 12.06 -6.37
N ALA A 47 -22.58 12.90 -5.37
CA ALA A 47 -21.89 14.18 -5.52
C ALA A 47 -20.42 14.00 -5.96
N ILE A 48 -19.72 12.92 -5.57
CA ILE A 48 -18.40 12.58 -6.13
C ILE A 48 -18.52 12.15 -7.60
N ARG A 49 -19.57 11.38 -7.96
CA ARG A 49 -19.85 10.97 -9.35
C ARG A 49 -20.24 12.14 -10.26
N ALA A 50 -20.95 13.14 -9.73
CA ALA A 50 -21.37 14.32 -10.49
C ALA A 50 -20.23 15.33 -10.79
N ARG A 51 -19.05 15.18 -10.15
CA ARG A 51 -17.89 16.03 -10.43
C ARG A 51 -17.21 15.63 -11.73
N ASP A 52 -16.69 16.63 -12.43
CA ASP A 52 -15.78 16.46 -13.56
C ASP A 52 -14.42 15.97 -13.04
N LEU A 53 -14.24 14.65 -13.10
CA LEU A 53 -13.08 13.92 -12.59
C LEU A 53 -12.70 12.85 -13.60
N THR A 54 -11.40 12.62 -13.77
CA THR A 54 -10.90 11.44 -14.50
C THR A 54 -11.25 10.15 -13.74
N PRO A 55 -11.38 9.00 -14.40
CA PRO A 55 -11.69 7.73 -13.74
C PRO A 55 -10.77 7.37 -12.55
N PRO A 56 -9.43 7.51 -12.63
CA PRO A 56 -8.55 7.26 -11.47
C PRO A 56 -8.84 8.23 -10.31
N ALA A 57 -9.05 9.51 -10.61
CA ALA A 57 -9.34 10.53 -9.60
C ALA A 57 -10.71 10.33 -8.94
N ARG A 58 -11.70 9.81 -9.67
CA ARG A 58 -13.01 9.44 -9.11
C ARG A 58 -12.89 8.21 -8.23
N LEU A 59 -12.25 7.15 -8.70
CA LEU A 59 -12.11 5.88 -7.99
C LEU A 59 -11.33 6.04 -6.68
N VAL A 60 -10.17 6.73 -6.68
CA VAL A 60 -9.39 6.90 -5.43
C VAL A 60 -10.22 7.60 -4.34
N ARG A 61 -11.04 8.58 -4.70
CA ARG A 61 -11.92 9.31 -3.77
C ARG A 61 -13.08 8.46 -3.25
N VAL A 62 -13.62 7.59 -4.09
CA VAL A 62 -14.73 6.69 -3.74
C VAL A 62 -14.20 5.59 -2.83
N LEU A 63 -13.11 4.91 -3.19
CA LEU A 63 -12.49 3.85 -2.41
C LEU A 63 -12.07 4.33 -1.00
N HIS A 64 -11.47 5.52 -0.90
CA HIS A 64 -11.17 6.15 0.41
C HIS A 64 -12.42 6.41 1.28
N LYS A 65 -13.63 6.38 0.71
CA LYS A 65 -14.90 6.54 1.43
C LYS A 65 -15.62 5.21 1.68
N ILE A 66 -15.38 4.17 0.87
CA ILE A 66 -16.19 2.94 0.87
C ILE A 66 -15.41 1.64 1.09
N THR A 67 -14.08 1.64 1.22
CA THR A 67 -13.32 0.38 1.34
C THR A 67 -13.24 -0.13 2.77
N ALA A 68 -13.01 0.75 3.75
CA ALA A 68 -12.92 0.37 5.16
C ALA A 68 -14.28 -0.12 5.71
N GLU A 69 -14.27 -1.23 6.45
CA GLU A 69 -15.44 -1.86 7.10
C GLU A 69 -16.60 -2.26 6.14
N ASN A 70 -16.37 -2.26 4.82
CA ASN A 70 -17.42 -2.52 3.82
C ASN A 70 -17.43 -3.98 3.34
N THR A 71 -18.39 -4.75 3.86
CA THR A 71 -18.64 -6.14 3.47
C THR A 71 -19.45 -6.29 2.16
N SER A 72 -19.88 -5.19 1.55
CA SER A 72 -20.65 -5.14 0.30
C SER A 72 -19.92 -4.41 -0.83
N LEU A 73 -18.60 -4.27 -0.78
CA LEU A 73 -17.81 -3.48 -1.73
C LEU A 73 -18.05 -3.87 -3.21
N GLY A 74 -18.24 -5.17 -3.51
CA GLY A 74 -18.59 -5.64 -4.85
C GLY A 74 -19.94 -5.09 -5.37
N HIS A 75 -20.92 -4.87 -4.50
CA HIS A 75 -22.17 -4.19 -4.87
C HIS A 75 -21.93 -2.69 -5.10
N ASP A 76 -21.16 -2.05 -4.21
CA ASP A 76 -20.98 -0.59 -4.23
C ASP A 76 -20.06 -0.09 -5.35
N LEU A 77 -19.29 -1.01 -5.97
CA LEU A 77 -18.51 -0.75 -7.19
C LEU A 77 -19.32 -0.86 -8.50
N GLN A 78 -20.55 -1.41 -8.48
CA GLN A 78 -21.39 -1.52 -9.69
C GLN A 78 -21.63 -0.17 -10.41
N PRO A 79 -21.82 0.99 -9.73
CA PRO A 79 -21.94 2.29 -10.39
C PRO A 79 -20.64 2.82 -11.03
N PHE A 80 -19.53 2.09 -10.90
CA PHE A 80 -18.17 2.49 -11.28
C PHE A 80 -17.47 1.52 -12.24
N LEU A 81 -18.17 0.51 -12.77
CA LEU A 81 -17.60 -0.46 -13.73
C LEU A 81 -16.97 0.23 -14.96
N ALA A 82 -17.57 1.33 -15.42
CA ALA A 82 -17.04 2.12 -16.53
C ALA A 82 -15.73 2.82 -16.17
N ASP A 83 -15.63 3.39 -14.96
CA ASP A 83 -14.40 4.00 -14.46
C ASP A 83 -13.28 2.95 -14.32
N LEU A 84 -13.59 1.77 -13.76
CA LEU A 84 -12.65 0.64 -13.61
C LEU A 84 -12.17 0.11 -14.98
N SER A 85 -13.08 -0.01 -15.95
CA SER A 85 -12.75 -0.45 -17.31
C SER A 85 -11.81 0.52 -18.04
N ALA A 86 -11.91 1.83 -17.74
CA ALA A 86 -11.09 2.87 -18.34
C ALA A 86 -9.66 2.97 -17.74
N LEU A 87 -9.36 2.25 -16.65
CA LEU A 87 -8.05 2.27 -16.02
C LEU A 87 -6.96 1.54 -16.84
N SER A 88 -5.72 1.98 -16.64
CA SER A 88 -4.52 1.25 -17.06
C SER A 88 -4.27 0.03 -16.16
N THR A 89 -3.44 -0.92 -16.61
CA THR A 89 -3.01 -2.06 -15.78
C THR A 89 -2.37 -1.62 -14.47
N ASP A 90 -1.52 -0.58 -14.52
CA ASP A 90 -0.82 -0.02 -13.37
C ASP A 90 -1.77 0.69 -12.38
N ASP A 91 -2.86 1.29 -12.87
CA ASP A 91 -3.88 1.90 -12.00
C ASP A 91 -4.80 0.83 -11.39
N LEU A 92 -5.16 -0.20 -12.17
CA LEU A 92 -5.91 -1.37 -11.68
C LEU A 92 -5.15 -2.07 -10.55
N TRP A 93 -3.85 -2.25 -10.70
CA TRP A 93 -2.99 -2.83 -9.67
C TRP A 93 -3.09 -2.04 -8.36
N ARG A 94 -2.91 -0.71 -8.42
CA ARG A 94 -3.01 0.15 -7.22
C ARG A 94 -4.40 0.14 -6.59
N VAL A 95 -5.46 0.03 -7.41
CA VAL A 95 -6.84 -0.09 -6.91
C VAL A 95 -7.03 -1.42 -6.16
N PHE A 96 -6.64 -2.55 -6.72
CA PHE A 96 -6.79 -3.84 -6.04
C PHE A 96 -5.83 -4.00 -4.85
N GLU A 97 -4.62 -3.44 -4.93
CA GLU A 97 -3.68 -3.39 -3.81
C GLU A 97 -4.26 -2.62 -2.62
N TYR A 98 -4.84 -1.44 -2.86
CA TYR A 98 -5.56 -0.69 -1.81
C TYR A 98 -6.77 -1.46 -1.27
N VAL A 99 -7.60 -2.05 -2.15
CA VAL A 99 -8.81 -2.79 -1.75
C VAL A 99 -8.49 -4.00 -0.87
N PHE A 100 -7.43 -4.75 -1.17
CA PHE A 100 -7.05 -5.96 -0.42
C PHE A 100 -6.17 -5.68 0.82
N LEU A 101 -5.55 -4.50 0.92
CA LEU A 101 -4.77 -4.09 2.10
C LEU A 101 -5.61 -3.35 3.15
N GLU A 102 -6.53 -2.48 2.73
CA GLU A 102 -7.30 -1.58 3.61
C GLU A 102 -8.78 -1.96 3.76
N GLY A 103 -9.25 -2.99 3.04
CA GLY A 103 -10.63 -3.47 3.08
C GLY A 103 -10.77 -4.91 3.55
N ASP A 104 -11.88 -5.21 4.23
CA ASP A 104 -12.25 -6.58 4.64
C ASP A 104 -12.82 -7.42 3.48
N THR A 105 -12.42 -7.14 2.23
CA THR A 105 -13.01 -7.70 1.01
C THR A 105 -12.11 -8.76 0.38
N GLY A 106 -12.61 -9.98 0.22
CA GLY A 106 -11.94 -11.06 -0.50
C GLY A 106 -12.01 -10.92 -2.02
N LEU A 107 -11.25 -11.77 -2.72
CA LEU A 107 -11.38 -11.91 -4.18
C LEU A 107 -12.77 -12.48 -4.56
N GLU A 108 -13.28 -13.32 -3.66
CA GLU A 108 -14.55 -14.02 -3.70
C GLU A 108 -15.73 -13.02 -3.69
N ASP A 109 -15.65 -11.98 -2.86
CA ASP A 109 -16.67 -10.92 -2.75
C ASP A 109 -16.72 -9.99 -3.98
N LEU A 110 -15.61 -9.90 -4.73
CA LEU A 110 -15.49 -9.12 -5.95
C LEU A 110 -15.85 -9.90 -7.22
N GLN A 111 -16.11 -11.21 -7.13
CA GLN A 111 -16.22 -12.07 -8.31
C GLN A 111 -17.25 -11.57 -9.34
N ALA A 112 -18.44 -11.14 -8.89
CA ALA A 112 -19.50 -10.60 -9.76
C ALA A 112 -19.13 -9.27 -10.45
N VAL A 113 -18.19 -8.49 -9.90
CA VAL A 113 -17.64 -7.29 -10.53
C VAL A 113 -16.57 -7.66 -11.53
N LEU A 114 -15.65 -8.55 -11.16
CA LEU A 114 -14.54 -8.99 -12.00
C LEU A 114 -15.03 -9.71 -13.27
N ASP A 115 -16.08 -10.53 -13.16
CA ASP A 115 -16.70 -11.23 -14.30
C ASP A 115 -17.35 -10.25 -15.30
N GLN A 116 -17.87 -9.11 -14.84
CA GLN A 116 -18.40 -8.05 -15.73
C GLN A 116 -17.31 -7.19 -16.37
N LEU A 117 -16.19 -6.96 -15.66
CA LEU A 117 -15.05 -6.17 -16.15
C LEU A 117 -14.13 -6.95 -17.12
N GLY A 118 -14.33 -8.26 -17.21
CA GLY A 118 -13.68 -9.13 -18.18
C GLY A 118 -12.23 -9.50 -17.85
N PRO A 119 -11.57 -10.29 -18.73
CA PRO A 119 -10.36 -11.02 -18.41
C PRO A 119 -9.20 -10.16 -17.90
N ARG A 120 -8.92 -9.02 -18.54
CA ARG A 120 -7.82 -8.11 -18.18
C ARG A 120 -7.91 -7.65 -16.72
N VAL A 121 -9.10 -7.26 -16.28
CA VAL A 121 -9.30 -6.72 -14.92
C VAL A 121 -9.27 -7.85 -13.90
N LYS A 122 -9.88 -9.00 -14.24
CA LYS A 122 -9.86 -10.21 -13.41
C LYS A 122 -8.44 -10.74 -13.18
N GLU A 123 -7.61 -10.77 -14.22
CA GLU A 123 -6.20 -11.17 -14.14
C GLU A 123 -5.42 -10.30 -13.16
N VAL A 124 -5.48 -8.96 -13.30
CA VAL A 124 -4.81 -8.03 -12.38
C VAL A 124 -5.28 -8.23 -10.94
N ALA A 125 -6.58 -8.39 -10.71
CA ALA A 125 -7.12 -8.63 -9.37
C ALA A 125 -6.62 -9.95 -8.76
N VAL A 126 -6.64 -11.05 -9.53
CA VAL A 126 -6.16 -12.36 -9.11
C VAL A 126 -4.68 -12.30 -8.75
N THR A 127 -3.82 -11.79 -9.64
CA THR A 127 -2.37 -11.70 -9.41
C THR A 127 -2.03 -10.79 -8.23
N THR A 128 -2.79 -9.71 -8.02
CA THR A 128 -2.62 -8.84 -6.84
C THR A 128 -2.93 -9.61 -5.55
N ALA A 129 -4.07 -10.32 -5.51
CA ALA A 129 -4.46 -11.12 -4.35
C ALA A 129 -3.50 -12.29 -4.08
N GLU A 130 -3.00 -12.96 -5.12
CA GLU A 130 -2.01 -14.04 -5.00
C GLU A 130 -0.68 -13.54 -4.44
N ARG A 131 -0.17 -12.39 -4.93
CA ARG A 131 1.05 -11.77 -4.38
C ARG A 131 0.88 -11.40 -2.91
N LEU A 132 -0.18 -10.68 -2.55
CA LEU A 132 -0.43 -10.27 -1.16
C LEU A 132 -0.58 -11.48 -0.22
N ARG A 133 -1.22 -12.56 -0.68
CA ARG A 133 -1.29 -13.84 0.07
C ARG A 133 0.09 -14.51 0.22
N ALA A 134 0.98 -14.39 -0.77
CA ALA A 134 2.35 -14.92 -0.68
C ALA A 134 3.22 -14.09 0.28
N GLU A 135 3.16 -12.76 0.19
CA GLU A 135 3.84 -11.83 1.10
C GLU A 135 3.38 -12.07 2.56
N GLY A 136 2.07 -12.16 2.81
CA GLY A 136 1.52 -12.45 4.14
C GLY A 136 1.94 -13.82 4.71
N ARG A 137 2.14 -14.84 3.86
CA ARG A 137 2.72 -16.13 4.29
C ARG A 137 4.18 -15.99 4.69
N ALA A 138 5.00 -15.39 3.84
CA ALA A 138 6.42 -15.17 4.10
C ALA A 138 6.64 -14.33 5.38
N GLU A 139 5.87 -13.27 5.60
CA GLU A 139 5.90 -12.51 6.85
C GLU A 139 5.54 -13.35 8.08
N GLY A 140 4.55 -14.24 7.96
CA GLY A 140 4.12 -15.16 9.01
C GLY A 140 5.22 -16.16 9.37
N GLU A 141 5.81 -16.79 8.36
CA GLU A 141 6.92 -17.75 8.50
C GLU A 141 8.18 -17.08 9.07
N ALA A 142 8.59 -15.94 8.53
CA ALA A 142 9.70 -15.14 9.06
C ALA A 142 9.49 -14.78 10.53
N ARG A 143 8.27 -14.41 10.92
CA ARG A 143 7.90 -14.10 12.31
C ARG A 143 7.97 -15.34 13.23
N VAL A 144 7.66 -16.53 12.73
CA VAL A 144 7.83 -17.80 13.47
C VAL A 144 9.30 -18.15 13.59
N LEU A 145 10.05 -18.12 12.49
CA LEU A 145 11.49 -18.40 12.45
C LEU A 145 12.27 -17.49 13.41
N LEU A 146 11.99 -16.18 13.41
CA LEU A 146 12.61 -15.24 14.36
C LEU A 146 12.33 -15.57 15.83
N LYS A 147 11.11 -16.03 16.16
CA LYS A 147 10.78 -16.48 17.53
C LYS A 147 11.57 -17.73 17.92
N LEU A 148 11.70 -18.70 17.01
CA LEU A 148 12.47 -19.93 17.24
C LEU A 148 13.97 -19.63 17.40
N LEU A 149 14.52 -18.79 16.54
CA LEU A 149 15.91 -18.34 16.62
C LEU A 149 16.18 -17.58 17.92
N ALA A 150 15.30 -16.65 18.31
CA ALA A 150 15.45 -15.90 19.56
C ALA A 150 15.31 -16.80 20.80
N ALA A 151 14.45 -17.82 20.75
CA ALA A 151 14.32 -18.81 21.83
C ALA A 151 15.57 -19.71 21.97
N LYS A 152 16.25 -20.05 20.86
CA LYS A 152 17.46 -20.90 20.87
C LYS A 152 18.75 -20.13 21.16
N PHE A 153 18.90 -18.94 20.59
CA PHE A 153 20.16 -18.18 20.58
C PHE A 153 20.12 -16.87 21.38
N GLY A 154 18.96 -16.48 21.92
CA GLY A 154 18.79 -15.22 22.65
C GLY A 154 18.69 -14.00 21.71
N THR A 155 19.39 -12.92 22.04
CA THR A 155 19.34 -11.67 21.26
C THR A 155 19.92 -11.85 19.87
N LEU A 156 19.10 -11.67 18.84
CA LEU A 156 19.51 -11.82 17.44
C LEU A 156 20.17 -10.53 16.90
N PRO A 157 21.28 -10.63 16.12
CA PRO A 157 21.85 -9.49 15.40
C PRO A 157 20.86 -8.94 14.35
N ALA A 158 20.86 -7.61 14.14
CA ALA A 158 19.97 -6.96 13.18
C ALA A 158 20.05 -7.58 11.76
N ALA A 159 21.26 -7.86 11.26
CA ALA A 159 21.45 -8.50 9.96
C ALA A 159 20.77 -9.87 9.81
N VAL A 160 20.66 -10.64 10.91
CA VAL A 160 19.93 -11.93 10.93
C VAL A 160 18.42 -11.68 10.91
N VAL A 161 17.95 -10.67 11.65
CA VAL A 161 16.54 -10.26 11.65
C VAL A 161 16.09 -9.81 10.26
N ASP A 162 16.89 -8.96 9.60
CA ASP A 162 16.58 -8.40 8.30
C ASP A 162 16.66 -9.47 7.20
N ARG A 163 17.65 -10.37 7.23
CA ARG A 163 17.76 -11.48 6.26
C ARG A 163 16.60 -12.46 6.34
N VAL A 164 16.09 -12.75 7.55
CA VAL A 164 14.90 -13.60 7.72
C VAL A 164 13.63 -12.87 7.26
N ARG A 165 13.49 -11.57 7.55
CA ARG A 165 12.35 -10.77 7.06
C ARG A 165 12.31 -10.61 5.55
N SER A 166 13.46 -10.62 4.88
CA SER A 166 13.58 -10.54 3.43
C SER A 166 13.62 -11.92 2.74
N GLY A 167 13.35 -13.01 3.46
CA GLY A 167 13.34 -14.35 2.89
C GLY A 167 12.08 -14.60 2.06
N SER A 168 12.19 -15.32 0.94
CA SER A 168 11.01 -15.89 0.27
C SER A 168 10.43 -17.05 1.09
N THR A 169 9.19 -17.45 0.80
CA THR A 169 8.58 -18.67 1.37
C THR A 169 9.50 -19.88 1.21
N ASP A 170 10.01 -20.15 0.00
CA ASP A 170 10.94 -21.25 -0.27
C ASP A 170 12.21 -21.21 0.60
N GLU A 171 12.78 -20.02 0.83
CA GLU A 171 13.94 -19.86 1.71
C GLU A 171 13.58 -20.12 3.19
N LEU A 172 12.43 -19.62 3.64
CA LEU A 172 11.94 -19.74 5.00
C LEU A 172 11.54 -21.19 5.35
N GLU A 173 10.95 -21.93 4.41
CA GLU A 173 10.66 -23.36 4.53
C GLU A 173 11.96 -24.17 4.72
N VAL A 174 13.04 -23.82 4.03
CA VAL A 174 14.35 -24.48 4.18
C VAL A 174 15.03 -24.12 5.52
N TRP A 175 14.94 -22.87 5.96
CA TRP A 175 15.61 -22.41 7.19
C TRP A 175 14.89 -22.84 8.48
N THR A 176 13.57 -22.93 8.47
CA THR A 176 12.75 -23.26 9.66
C THR A 176 13.14 -24.58 10.35
N PRO A 177 13.25 -25.74 9.66
CA PRO A 177 13.65 -26.99 10.31
C PRO A 177 15.12 -26.97 10.78
N ARG A 178 16.00 -26.20 10.13
CA ARG A 178 17.42 -26.10 10.50
C ARG A 178 17.64 -25.53 11.90
N VAL A 179 16.73 -24.71 12.40
CA VAL A 179 16.79 -24.20 13.80
C VAL A 179 16.90 -25.33 14.81
N LEU A 180 16.34 -26.51 14.53
CA LEU A 180 16.41 -27.66 15.44
C LEU A 180 17.82 -28.25 15.53
N THR A 181 18.58 -28.26 14.43
CA THR A 181 19.85 -29.01 14.31
C THR A 181 21.11 -28.15 14.42
N VAL A 182 21.10 -26.91 13.92
CA VAL A 182 22.32 -26.09 13.81
C VAL A 182 22.78 -25.52 15.16
N ASN A 183 24.09 -25.31 15.32
CA ASN A 183 24.68 -24.80 16.56
C ASN A 183 25.05 -23.31 16.50
N THR A 184 25.03 -22.70 15.31
CA THR A 184 25.26 -21.26 15.13
C THR A 184 24.25 -20.63 14.17
N LEU A 185 24.08 -19.30 14.24
CA LEU A 185 23.16 -18.56 13.38
C LEU A 185 23.57 -18.61 11.88
N ASN A 186 24.86 -18.71 11.57
CA ASN A 186 25.35 -18.71 10.20
C ASN A 186 24.99 -20.00 9.44
N GLU A 187 24.89 -21.13 10.15
CA GLU A 187 24.52 -22.43 9.59
C GLU A 187 23.07 -22.47 9.06
N ILE A 188 22.18 -21.59 9.54
CA ILE A 188 20.79 -21.48 9.06
C ILE A 188 20.75 -21.21 7.55
N PHE A 189 21.54 -20.23 7.10
CA PHE A 189 21.51 -19.66 5.75
C PHE A 189 22.43 -20.39 4.75
N GLY A 190 22.99 -21.55 5.12
CA GLY A 190 23.84 -22.34 4.21
C GLY A 190 23.10 -22.83 2.95
N PRO A 191 23.83 -23.31 1.93
CA PRO A 191 23.21 -23.97 0.77
C PRO A 191 22.32 -25.16 1.21
N ALA A 192 21.34 -25.53 0.39
CA ALA A 192 20.37 -26.60 0.64
C ALA A 192 21.03 -27.93 1.00
#